data_AF-A0A6I5HFZ2-F1
#
_entry.id   AF-A0A6I5HFZ2-F1
#
_cell.length_a   1.000
_cell.length_b   1.000
_cell.length_c   1.000
_cell.angle_alpha   90.00
_cell.angle_beta   90.00
_cell.angle_gamma   90.00
#
_symmetry.space_group_name_H-M   'P 1'
#
loop_
_entity.id
_entity.type
_entity.pdbx_description
1 polymer ?
#
loop_
_entity_poly.entity_id
_entity_poly.type
_entity_poly.pdbx_seq_one_letter_code
_entity_poly.pdbx_strand_id
1 'polypeptide(L)'
;PAPTPTTTTLHVSPHSMPYLLDHCFFPQRPGWPDLEDRWPVVPATTIVRHMMDAAERAAPGLRAVAVHGARFERWLTATPPADIPITVTPATDTPDRAAVTPATDTPDRAAVTPAPG
;
A
#
# COMPACT_ATOMS: atom_id res chain seq x y z
N PRO A 1 23.06 17.25 2.60
CA PRO A 1 22.77 16.02 1.83
C PRO A 1 21.32 16.05 1.35
N ALA A 2 21.04 15.75 0.07
CA ALA A 2 19.66 15.60 -0.37
C ALA A 2 19.05 14.36 0.31
N PRO A 3 17.76 14.39 0.71
CA PRO A 3 17.15 13.25 1.36
C PRO A 3 17.05 12.05 0.39
N THR A 4 17.48 10.87 0.85
CA THR A 4 17.58 9.66 0.02
C THR A 4 16.27 8.87 0.05
N PRO A 5 15.76 8.39 -1.10
CA PRO A 5 14.62 7.48 -1.13
C PRO A 5 14.87 6.20 -0.34
N THR A 6 13.82 5.67 0.29
CA THR A 6 13.85 4.38 1.00
C THR A 6 12.79 3.45 0.42
N THR A 7 13.13 2.17 0.26
CA THR A 7 12.20 1.15 -0.27
C THR A 7 12.01 0.02 0.75
N THR A 8 10.77 -0.41 0.91
CA THR A 8 10.38 -1.60 1.70
C THR A 8 9.50 -2.51 0.86
N THR A 9 9.53 -3.82 1.10
CA THR A 9 8.69 -4.78 0.35
C THR A 9 7.48 -5.19 1.18
N LEU A 10 6.30 -5.16 0.56
CA LEU A 10 5.05 -5.66 1.13
C LEU A 10 4.68 -7.00 0.47
N HIS A 11 4.66 -8.08 1.23
CA HIS A 11 4.20 -9.39 0.75
C HIS A 11 2.67 -9.51 0.86
N VAL A 12 1.99 -9.52 -0.28
CA VAL A 12 0.53 -9.59 -0.39
C VAL A 12 0.10 -11.01 -0.73
N SER A 13 -0.60 -11.65 0.19
CA SER A 13 -1.27 -12.94 -0.04
C SER A 13 -2.41 -13.15 0.96
N PRO A 14 -3.38 -14.04 0.70
CA PRO A 14 -4.35 -14.44 1.71
C PRO A 14 -3.71 -15.11 2.93
N HIS A 15 -2.48 -15.60 2.82
CA HIS A 15 -1.76 -16.18 3.95
C HIS A 15 -1.21 -15.10 4.90
N SER A 16 -0.53 -14.08 4.37
CA SER A 16 -0.01 -12.96 5.18
C SER A 16 -1.10 -11.95 5.57
N MET A 17 -2.19 -11.89 4.79
CA MET A 17 -3.29 -10.95 4.95
C MET A 17 -4.64 -11.68 4.87
N PRO A 18 -5.00 -12.52 5.87
CA PRO A 18 -6.20 -13.35 5.82
C PRO A 18 -7.51 -12.55 5.73
N TYR A 19 -7.52 -11.31 6.24
CA TYR A 19 -8.67 -10.41 6.15
C TYR A 19 -9.05 -10.03 4.71
N LEU A 20 -8.18 -10.26 3.72
CA LEU A 20 -8.51 -10.03 2.31
C LEU A 20 -9.58 -11.00 1.79
N LEU A 21 -9.80 -12.13 2.48
CA LEU A 21 -10.88 -13.07 2.14
C LEU A 21 -12.27 -12.50 2.44
N ASP A 22 -12.37 -11.49 3.29
CA ASP A 22 -13.61 -10.74 3.54
C ASP A 22 -13.84 -9.63 2.49
N HIS A 23 -12.84 -9.38 1.63
CA HIS A 23 -12.87 -8.37 0.57
C HIS A 23 -12.64 -9.01 -0.81
N CYS A 24 -13.53 -9.96 -1.11
CA CYS A 24 -13.63 -10.67 -2.38
C CYS A 24 -14.79 -10.10 -3.21
N PHE A 25 -14.62 -10.02 -4.53
CA PHE A 25 -15.68 -9.54 -5.42
C PHE A 25 -16.66 -10.62 -5.83
N PHE A 26 -16.18 -11.85 -6.01
CA PHE A 26 -17.01 -12.92 -6.56
C PHE A 26 -17.36 -13.94 -5.48
N PRO A 27 -18.65 -14.13 -5.17
CA PRO A 27 -19.08 -15.18 -4.28
C PRO A 27 -18.85 -16.54 -4.95
N GLN A 28 -18.48 -17.53 -4.14
CA GLN A 28 -18.33 -18.92 -4.58
C GLN A 28 -19.19 -19.83 -3.71
N ARG A 29 -19.60 -20.98 -4.25
CA ARG A 29 -20.31 -21.99 -3.46
C ARG A 29 -19.45 -22.41 -2.25
N PRO A 30 -20.08 -22.84 -1.14
CA PRO A 30 -19.35 -23.44 -0.03
C PRO A 30 -18.39 -24.56 -0.49
N GLY A 31 -17.16 -24.54 0.01
CA GLY A 31 -16.13 -25.54 -0.34
C GLY A 31 -15.50 -25.38 -1.74
N TRP A 32 -15.65 -24.23 -2.39
CA TRP A 32 -14.92 -23.96 -3.65
C TRP A 32 -13.40 -24.01 -3.42
N PRO A 33 -12.64 -24.77 -4.24
CA PRO A 33 -11.21 -25.02 -3.96
C PRO A 33 -10.30 -23.85 -4.35
N ASP A 34 -10.68 -23.06 -5.36
CA ASP A 34 -9.80 -22.06 -5.95
C ASP A 34 -10.05 -20.66 -5.37
N LEU A 35 -9.14 -20.21 -4.50
CA LEU A 35 -9.26 -18.88 -3.89
C LEU A 35 -9.14 -17.74 -4.90
N GLU A 36 -8.43 -17.95 -6.01
CA GLU A 36 -8.28 -16.95 -7.08
C GLU A 36 -9.62 -16.57 -7.70
N ASP A 37 -10.55 -17.52 -7.83
CA ASP A 37 -11.88 -17.30 -8.40
C ASP A 37 -12.78 -16.42 -7.51
N ARG A 38 -12.42 -16.25 -6.23
CA ARG A 38 -13.09 -15.28 -5.35
C ARG A 38 -12.64 -13.85 -5.63
N TRP A 39 -11.51 -13.69 -6.32
CA TRP A 39 -10.88 -12.42 -6.66
C TRP A 39 -10.65 -11.54 -5.41
N PRO A 40 -9.80 -11.99 -4.46
CA PRO A 40 -9.44 -11.21 -3.28
C PRO A 40 -8.60 -10.00 -3.70
N VAL A 41 -9.12 -8.81 -3.42
CA VAL A 41 -8.50 -7.54 -3.84
C VAL A 41 -8.13 -6.74 -2.60
N VAL A 42 -6.94 -6.15 -2.60
CA VAL A 42 -6.49 -5.26 -1.52
C VAL A 42 -7.37 -3.99 -1.53
N PRO A 43 -8.10 -3.68 -0.44
CA PRO A 43 -8.87 -2.44 -0.37
C PRO A 43 -7.97 -1.22 -0.52
N ALA A 44 -8.44 -0.17 -1.18
CA ALA A 44 -7.70 1.09 -1.29
C ALA A 44 -7.28 1.66 0.09
N THR A 45 -8.12 1.49 1.11
CA THR A 45 -7.81 1.89 2.49
C THR A 45 -6.64 1.10 3.10
N THR A 46 -6.49 -0.17 2.73
CA THR A 46 -5.34 -1.00 3.12
C THR A 46 -4.07 -0.52 2.42
N ILE A 47 -4.16 -0.14 1.13
CA ILE A 47 -3.04 0.47 0.40
C ILE A 47 -2.62 1.78 1.07
N VAL A 48 -3.58 2.67 1.39
CA VAL A 48 -3.33 3.92 2.14
C VAL A 48 -2.62 3.64 3.46
N ARG A 49 -3.09 2.64 4.23
CA ARG A 49 -2.46 2.26 5.50
C ARG A 49 -0.99 1.87 5.31
N HIS A 50 -0.69 1.03 4.31
CA HIS A 50 0.69 0.63 4.04
C HIS A 50 1.57 1.79 3.55
N MET A 51 1.02 2.72 2.76
CA MET A 51 1.72 3.94 2.35
C MET A 51 2.06 4.81 3.57
N MET A 52 1.11 5.00 4.48
CA MET A 52 1.31 5.75 5.72
C MET A 52 2.38 5.08 6.61
N ASP A 53 2.27 3.77 6.81
CA ASP A 53 3.24 3.01 7.62
C ASP A 53 4.66 3.08 7.02
N ALA A 54 4.79 3.07 5.69
CA ALA A 54 6.07 3.25 5.03
C ALA A 54 6.65 4.65 5.25
N ALA A 55 5.82 5.70 5.17
CA ALA A 55 6.24 7.07 5.44
C ALA A 55 6.70 7.25 6.90
N GLU A 56 5.97 6.68 7.87
CA GLU A 56 6.36 6.73 9.28
C GLU A 56 7.68 5.98 9.55
N ARG A 57 7.91 4.83 8.90
CA ARG A 57 9.19 4.12 9.00
C ARG A 57 10.37 4.92 8.44
N ALA A 58 10.13 5.68 7.36
CA ALA A 58 11.14 6.53 6.75
C ALA A 58 11.42 7.81 7.57
N ALA A 59 10.51 8.20 8.47
CA ALA A 59 10.65 9.36 9.35
C ALA A 59 10.37 9.01 10.83
N PRO A 60 11.29 8.30 11.50
CA PRO A 60 11.10 7.87 12.89
C PRO A 60 10.77 9.04 13.83
N GLY A 61 9.75 8.85 14.67
CA GLY A 61 9.25 9.88 15.59
C GLY A 61 8.13 10.75 15.04
N LEU A 62 7.78 10.61 13.75
CA LEU A 62 6.62 11.28 13.17
C LEU A 62 5.47 10.29 12.88
N ARG A 63 4.26 10.84 12.78
CA ARG A 63 3.00 10.13 12.47
C ARG A 63 2.37 10.69 11.22
N ALA A 64 1.94 9.83 10.30
CA ALA A 64 1.22 10.25 9.11
C ALA A 64 -0.17 10.79 9.50
N VAL A 65 -0.42 12.07 9.22
CA VAL A 65 -1.68 12.75 9.59
C VAL A 65 -2.54 13.13 8.39
N ALA A 66 -1.97 13.14 7.19
CA ALA A 66 -2.71 13.44 5.96
C ALA A 66 -2.16 12.66 4.76
N VAL A 67 -3.08 12.31 3.85
CA VAL A 67 -2.79 11.74 2.54
C VAL A 67 -3.39 12.64 1.46
N HIS A 68 -2.58 12.97 0.46
CA HIS A 68 -2.91 13.92 -0.59
C HIS A 68 -2.73 13.30 -1.97
N GLY A 69 -3.63 13.67 -2.89
CA GLY A 69 -3.51 13.30 -4.29
C GLY A 69 -3.45 11.78 -4.54
N ALA A 70 -4.10 11.01 -3.68
CA ALA A 70 -4.14 9.56 -3.79
C ALA A 70 -4.77 9.13 -5.13
N ARG A 71 -4.06 8.25 -5.85
CA ARG A 71 -4.51 7.64 -7.11
C ARG A 71 -4.35 6.14 -7.00
N PHE A 72 -5.45 5.42 -7.21
CA PHE A 72 -5.54 3.96 -7.22
C PHE A 72 -6.23 3.57 -8.52
N GLU A 73 -5.42 3.33 -9.55
CA GLU A 73 -5.93 3.20 -10.94
C GLU A 73 -6.12 1.74 -11.35
N ARG A 74 -5.52 0.80 -10.59
CA ARG A 74 -5.63 -0.64 -10.81
C ARG A 74 -5.93 -1.38 -9.52
N TRP A 75 -6.58 -2.53 -9.68
CA TRP A 75 -6.77 -3.47 -8.59
C TRP A 75 -5.48 -4.23 -8.31
N LEU A 76 -5.09 -4.27 -7.05
CA LEU A 76 -4.06 -5.17 -6.54
C LEU A 76 -4.73 -6.44 -6.00
N THR A 77 -4.57 -7.57 -6.68
CA THR A 77 -5.08 -8.86 -6.22
C THR A 77 -4.10 -9.51 -5.25
N ALA A 78 -4.61 -10.35 -4.35
CA ALA A 78 -3.78 -11.12 -3.41
C ALA A 78 -3.41 -12.52 -3.94
N THR A 79 -4.03 -12.93 -5.04
CA THR A 79 -3.80 -14.21 -5.71
C THR A 79 -3.47 -13.95 -7.18
N PRO A 80 -2.36 -14.49 -7.71
CA PRO A 80 -1.29 -15.17 -6.97
C PRO A 80 -0.59 -14.23 -5.95
N PRO A 81 0.07 -14.78 -4.90
CA PRO A 81 0.88 -13.99 -3.98
C PRO A 81 1.91 -13.10 -4.70
N ALA A 82 2.09 -11.88 -4.23
CA ALA A 82 2.99 -10.92 -4.84
C ALA A 82 3.79 -10.11 -3.81
N ASP A 83 5.04 -9.80 -4.16
CA ASP A 83 5.89 -8.90 -3.40
C ASP A 83 5.86 -7.51 -4.06
N ILE A 84 5.33 -6.53 -3.33
CA ILE A 84 5.13 -5.16 -3.83
C ILE A 84 6.14 -4.22 -3.17
N PRO A 85 7.12 -3.68 -3.92
CA PRO A 85 7.99 -2.62 -3.42
C PRO A 85 7.18 -1.36 -3.12
N ILE A 86 7.44 -0.73 -1.98
CA ILE A 86 6.89 0.57 -1.59
C ILE A 86 8.07 1.51 -1.39
N THR A 87 8.16 2.52 -2.24
CA THR A 87 9.22 3.53 -2.20
C THR A 87 8.69 4.82 -1.61
N VAL A 88 9.42 5.35 -0.64
CA VAL A 88 9.19 6.66 -0.02
C VAL A 88 10.29 7.60 -0.50
N THR A 89 9.88 8.68 -1.16
CA THR A 89 10.76 9.74 -1.64
C THR A 89 10.41 11.04 -0.93
N PRO A 90 11.30 11.58 -0.07
CA PRO A 90 11.06 12.86 0.58
C PRO A 90 10.93 13.99 -0.45
N ALA A 91 9.97 14.88 -0.26
CA ALA A 91 9.78 16.00 -1.17
C ALA A 91 10.82 17.09 -0.91
N THR A 92 11.37 17.67 -1.98
CA THR A 92 12.40 18.72 -1.90
C THR A 92 11.81 20.12 -1.71
N ASP A 93 10.56 20.33 -2.15
CA ASP A 93 9.85 21.60 -2.14
C ASP A 93 8.90 21.77 -0.94
N THR A 94 8.43 20.64 -0.39
CA THR A 94 7.51 20.55 0.74
C THR A 94 8.11 19.64 1.79
N PRO A 95 8.99 20.15 2.68
CA PRO A 95 9.80 19.30 3.56
C PRO A 95 8.99 18.48 4.58
N ASP A 96 7.71 18.81 4.76
CA ASP A 96 6.72 18.08 5.56
C ASP A 96 5.98 16.99 4.75
N ARG A 97 6.38 16.70 3.51
CA ARG A 97 5.73 15.71 2.63
C ARG A 97 6.71 14.67 2.12
N ALA A 98 6.21 13.45 1.96
CA ALA A 98 6.89 12.39 1.24
C ALA A 98 5.96 11.82 0.16
N ALA A 99 6.49 11.63 -1.04
CA ALA A 99 5.80 10.87 -2.08
C ALA A 99 5.97 9.37 -1.78
N VAL A 100 4.86 8.62 -1.80
CA VAL A 100 4.85 7.18 -1.55
C VAL A 100 4.23 6.47 -2.75
N THR A 101 4.98 5.52 -3.32
CA THR A 101 4.63 4.80 -4.53
C THR A 101 4.83 3.30 -4.33
N PRO A 102 3.75 2.51 -4.29
CA PRO A 102 3.81 1.07 -4.52
C PRO A 102 4.15 0.80 -6.00
N ALA A 103 5.19 0.01 -6.24
CA ALA A 103 5.52 -0.43 -7.58
C ALA A 103 4.51 -1.50 -8.02
N THR A 104 3.51 -1.07 -8.77
CA THR A 104 2.64 -1.95 -9.56
C THR A 104 2.77 -1.54 -11.03
N ASP A 105 2.19 -2.30 -11.96
CA ASP A 105 2.31 -2.05 -13.41
C ASP A 105 1.82 -0.65 -13.84
N THR A 106 1.06 0.05 -12.99
CA THR A 106 0.68 1.46 -13.15
C THR A 106 0.95 2.16 -11.83
N PRO A 107 1.54 3.37 -11.79
CA PRO A 107 1.98 3.94 -10.51
C PRO A 107 0.79 4.45 -9.68
N ASP A 108 0.26 3.59 -8.82
CA ASP A 108 -0.47 4.04 -7.64
C ASP A 108 0.44 4.98 -6.84
N ARG A 109 -0.08 6.13 -6.43
CA ARG A 109 0.72 7.12 -5.70
C ARG A 109 -0.10 7.95 -4.75
N ALA A 110 0.53 8.39 -3.68
CA ALA A 110 0.03 9.46 -2.83
C ALA A 110 1.19 10.27 -2.25
N ALA A 111 0.91 11.50 -1.83
CA ALA A 111 1.79 12.24 -0.94
C ALA A 111 1.29 12.12 0.50
N VAL A 112 2.18 11.82 1.44
CA VAL A 112 1.87 11.65 2.86
C VAL A 112 2.56 12.75 3.65
N THR A 113 1.82 13.39 4.57
CA THR A 113 2.34 14.39 5.50
C THR A 113 2.49 13.77 6.88
N PRO A 114 3.72 13.57 7.38
CA PRO A 114 3.98 13.17 8.75
C PRO A 114 4.15 14.39 9.68
N ALA A 115 3.72 14.27 10.95
CA ALA A 115 3.83 15.30 11.98
C ALA A 115 4.25 14.69 13.34
N PRO A 116 4.82 15.47 14.28
CA PRO A 116 5.09 14.99 15.64
C PRO A 116 3.81 14.49 16.31
N GLY A 117 3.92 13.36 17.02
CA GLY A 117 2.82 12.74 17.78
C GLY A 117 2.60 13.34 19.15
#